data_AF-A0A923ETB6-F1
#
_entry.id   AF-A0A923ETB6-F1
#
_cell.length_a   1.000
_cell.length_b   1.000
_cell.length_c   1.000
_cell.angle_alpha   90.00
_cell.angle_beta   90.00
_cell.angle_gamma   90.00
#
_symmetry.space_group_name_H-M   'P 1'
#
loop_
_entity.id
_entity.type
_entity.pdbx_description
1 polymer ?
#
loop_
_entity_poly.entity_id
_entity_poly.type
_entity_poly.pdbx_seq_one_letter_code
_entity_poly.pdbx_strand_id
1 'polypeptide(L)' 'MLAAREREHADHLEAALHSSREIGIAIGILMHSRQLNRDQAFEFLVHASQRLNRKVRDLAWAIAEAGEVPSDTGAQKR' A
#
# COMPACT_ATOMS: atom_id res chain seq x y z
N MET A 1 -20.67 -28.78 -6.94
CA MET A 1 -19.76 -28.32 -5.87
C MET A 1 -18.37 -27.90 -6.36
N LEU A 2 -17.78 -28.51 -7.40
CA LEU A 2 -16.45 -28.09 -7.95
C LEU A 2 -16.41 -26.63 -8.43
N ALA A 3 -17.46 -26.16 -9.13
CA ALA A 3 -17.53 -24.78 -9.64
C ALA A 3 -17.66 -23.69 -8.54
N ALA A 4 -17.94 -24.05 -7.28
CA ALA A 4 -17.95 -23.09 -6.17
C ALA A 4 -16.53 -22.88 -5.63
N ARG A 5 -15.76 -23.96 -5.50
CA ARG A 5 -14.35 -23.92 -5.06
C ARG A 5 -13.46 -23.16 -6.02
N GLU A 6 -13.58 -23.41 -7.33
CA GLU A 6 -12.81 -22.67 -8.35
C GLU A 6 -13.05 -21.16 -8.30
N ARG A 7 -14.30 -20.75 -8.03
CA ARG A 7 -14.66 -19.33 -7.86
C ARG A 7 -14.05 -18.74 -6.59
N GLU A 8 -14.19 -19.41 -5.44
CA GLU A 8 -13.57 -18.97 -4.18
C GLU A 8 -12.05 -18.84 -4.30
N HIS A 9 -11.39 -19.75 -5.01
CA HIS A 9 -9.94 -19.67 -5.25
C HIS A 9 -9.57 -18.46 -6.13
N ALA A 10 -10.32 -18.19 -7.20
CA ALA A 10 -10.11 -17.02 -8.05
C ALA A 10 -10.30 -15.72 -7.25
N ASP A 11 -11.36 -15.61 -6.46
CA ASP A 11 -11.67 -14.43 -5.64
C ASP A 11 -10.57 -14.16 -4.59
N HIS A 12 -10.05 -15.21 -3.94
CA HIS A 12 -8.94 -15.08 -2.99
C HIS A 12 -7.65 -14.60 -3.66
N LEU A 13 -7.35 -15.11 -4.86
CA LEU A 13 -6.18 -14.68 -5.62
C LEU A 13 -6.30 -13.22 -6.08
N GLU A 14 -7.47 -12.83 -6.60
CA GLU A 14 -7.73 -11.45 -6.99
C GLU A 14 -7.60 -10.50 -5.81
N ALA A 15 -8.17 -10.86 -4.66
CA ALA A 15 -8.03 -10.08 -3.43
C ALA A 15 -6.57 -9.98 -2.94
N ALA A 16 -5.78 -11.05 -3.09
CA ALA A 16 -4.36 -11.05 -2.75
C ALA A 16 -3.55 -10.14 -3.70
N LEU A 17 -3.81 -10.21 -5.00
CA LEU A 17 -3.16 -9.37 -6.01
C LEU A 17 -3.51 -7.89 -5.82
N HIS A 18 -4.77 -7.58 -5.58
CA HIS A 18 -5.22 -6.22 -5.28
C HIS A 18 -4.51 -5.68 -4.03
N SER A 19 -4.48 -6.47 -2.95
CA SER A 19 -3.77 -6.09 -1.71
C SER A 19 -2.28 -5.85 -1.96
N SER A 20 -1.63 -6.69 -2.79
CA SER A 20 -0.21 -6.54 -3.13
C SER A 20 0.06 -5.24 -3.89
N ARG A 21 -0.81 -4.86 -4.82
CA ARG A 21 -0.71 -3.60 -5.58
C ARG A 21 -0.80 -2.39 -4.66
N GLU A 22 -1.81 -2.33 -3.80
CA GLU A 22 -2.01 -1.22 -2.86
C GLU A 22 -0.81 -1.06 -1.91
N ILE A 23 -0.28 -2.18 -1.40
CA ILE A 23 0.91 -2.16 -0.54
C ILE A 23 2.12 -1.62 -1.31
N GLY A 24 2.31 -2.02 -2.56
CA GLY A 24 3.39 -1.50 -3.41
C GLY A 24 3.30 0.02 -3.64
N ILE A 25 2.09 0.54 -3.89
CA ILE A 25 1.85 1.98 -4.06
C ILE A 25 2.17 2.74 -2.77
N ALA A 26 1.65 2.27 -1.63
CA ALA A 26 1.90 2.89 -0.33
C ALA A 26 3.39 2.89 0.04
N ILE A 27 4.11 1.81 -0.26
CA ILE A 27 5.57 1.76 -0.10
C ILE A 27 6.24 2.87 -0.91
N GLY A 28 5.88 3.02 -2.20
CA GLY A 28 6.43 4.07 -3.06
C GLY A 28 6.17 5.48 -2.52
N ILE A 29 4.96 5.75 -2.05
CA ILE A 29 4.59 7.03 -1.42
C ILE A 29 5.45 7.27 -0.18
N LEU A 30 5.56 6.29 0.72
CA LEU A 30 6.34 6.42 1.95
C LEU A 30 7.84 6.60 1.69
N MET A 31 8.38 5.93 0.67
CA MET A 31 9.77 6.12 0.24
C MET A 31 10.01 7.57 -0.16
N HIS A 32 9.11 8.17 -0.95
CA HIS A 32 9.25 9.56 -1.38
C HIS A 32 8.99 10.55 -0.24
N SER A 33 7.86 10.43 0.45
CA SER A 33 7.40 11.41 1.45
C SER A 33 8.23 11.38 2.74
N ARG A 34 8.84 10.23 3.09
CA ARG A 34 9.61 10.06 4.33
C ARG A 34 11.08 9.71 4.12
N GLN A 35 11.55 9.69 2.87
CA GLN A 35 12.94 9.36 2.50
C GLN A 35 13.38 7.99 3.04
N LEU A 36 12.46 7.03 3.04
CA LEU A 36 12.71 5.66 3.47
C LEU A 36 13.18 4.82 2.28
N ASN A 37 14.03 3.83 2.53
CA ASN A 37 14.21 2.76 1.56
C ASN A 37 13.00 1.80 1.57
N ARG A 38 12.97 0.88 0.62
CA ARG A 38 11.86 -0.08 0.45
C ARG A 38 11.55 -0.87 1.72
N ASP A 39 12.58 -1.41 2.37
CA ASP A 39 12.42 -2.28 3.54
C ASP A 39 11.91 -1.49 4.73
N GLN A 40 12.46 -0.30 4.97
CA GLN A 40 12.00 0.63 6.00
C GLN A 40 10.56 1.08 5.79
N ALA A 41 10.14 1.33 4.55
CA ALA A 41 8.76 1.69 4.23
C ALA A 41 7.79 0.53 4.49
N PHE A 42 8.20 -0.70 4.19
CA PHE A 42 7.40 -1.89 4.52
C PHE A 42 7.32 -2.12 6.03
N GLU A 43 8.44 -2.05 6.76
CA GLU A 43 8.46 -2.13 8.22
C GLU A 43 7.57 -1.05 8.85
N PHE A 44 7.60 0.17 8.31
CA PHE A 44 6.73 1.26 8.74
C PHE A 44 5.25 0.88 8.63
N LEU A 45 4.82 0.30 7.50
CA LEU A 45 3.43 -0.16 7.33
C LEU A 45 3.06 -1.24 8.34
N VAL A 46 3.96 -2.19 8.61
CA VAL A 46 3.75 -3.27 9.60
C VAL A 46 3.60 -2.69 11.01
N HIS A 47 4.50 -1.80 11.42
CA HIS A 47 4.43 -1.16 12.73
C HIS A 47 3.20 -0.27 12.90
N ALA A 48 2.84 0.50 11.86
CA ALA A 48 1.64 1.32 11.88
C ALA A 48 0.37 0.45 11.93
N SER A 49 0.33 -0.66 11.20
CA SER A 49 -0.76 -1.64 11.23
C SER A 49 -0.98 -2.21 12.65
N GLN A 50 0.10 -2.62 13.32
CA GLN A 50 0.04 -3.13 14.69
C GLN A 50 -0.43 -2.05 15.68
N ARG A 51 0.16 -0.85 15.62
CA ARG A 51 -0.18 0.27 16.51
C ARG A 51 -1.62 0.73 16.36
N LEU A 52 -2.15 0.71 15.14
CA LEU A 52 -3.51 1.14 14.83
C LEU A 52 -4.53 -0.01 14.90
N ASN A 53 -4.09 -1.25 15.14
CA ASN A 53 -4.91 -2.46 15.06
C ASN A 53 -5.75 -2.52 13.76
N ARG A 54 -5.11 -2.24 12.62
CA ARG A 54 -5.72 -2.22 11.28
C ARG A 54 -4.95 -3.12 10.33
N LYS A 55 -5.60 -3.77 9.38
CA LYS A 55 -4.90 -4.62 8.40
C LYS A 55 -3.95 -3.77 7.55
N VAL A 56 -2.78 -4.32 7.21
CA VAL A 56 -1.78 -3.65 6.37
C VAL A 56 -2.37 -3.19 5.03
N ARG A 57 -3.21 -4.01 4.39
CA ARG A 57 -3.87 -3.66 3.13
C ARG A 57 -4.78 -2.43 3.24
N ASP A 58 -5.49 -2.28 4.36
CA ASP A 58 -6.43 -1.17 4.59
C ASP A 58 -5.67 0.13 4.87
N LEU A 59 -4.50 0.01 5.53
CA LEU A 59 -3.61 1.14 5.75
C LEU A 59 -2.92 1.56 4.44
N ALA A 60 -2.48 0.59 3.63
CA ALA A 60 -1.88 0.85 2.34
C ALA A 60 -2.86 1.55 1.38
N TRP A 61 -4.10 1.05 1.30
CA TRP A 61 -5.16 1.72 0.54
C TRP A 61 -5.40 3.15 1.02
N ALA A 62 -5.48 3.37 2.34
CA ALA A 62 -5.66 4.72 2.88
C ALA A 62 -4.49 5.67 2.54
N ILE A 63 -3.27 5.17 2.45
CA ILE A 63 -2.09 5.97 2.04
C ILE A 63 -2.13 6.24 0.53
N ALA A 64 -2.51 5.24 -0.28
CA ALA A 64 -2.66 5.38 -1.73
C ALA A 64 -3.75 6.41 -2.09
N GLU A 65 -4.89 6.36 -1.41
CA GLU A 65 -6.01 7.29 -1.58
C GLU A 65 -5.72 8.70 -1.06
N ALA A 66 -4.97 8.81 0.04
CA ALA A 66 -4.62 10.12 0.61
C ALA A 66 -3.87 11.01 -0.38
N GLY A 67 -3.21 10.42 -1.38
CA GLY A 67 -2.86 11.09 -2.63
C GLY A 67 -2.24 12.47 -2.44
N GLU A 68 -1.10 12.56 -1.73
CA GLU A 68 -0.24 13.73 -1.89
C GLU A 68 0.32 13.68 -3.31
N VAL A 69 -0.39 14.33 -4.23
CA VAL A 69 0.17 14.75 -5.52
C VAL A 69 1.24 15.77 -5.14
N PRO A 70 2.53 15.56 -5.48
CA PRO A 70 3.49 16.65 -5.43
C PRO A 70 2.94 17.71 -6.38
N SER A 71 2.38 18.79 -5.83
CA SER A 71 2.15 19.98 -6.62
C SER A 71 3.53 20.39 -7.10
N ASP A 72 3.79 20.21 -8.39
CA ASP A 72 4.90 20.86 -9.07
C ASP A 72 4.65 22.36 -8.97
N THR A 73 5.05 22.92 -7.84
CA THR A 73 5.07 24.34 -7.60
C THR A 73 6.32 24.62 -6.80
N GLY A 74 7.39 24.83 -7.57
CA GLY A 74 8.39 25.82 -7.20
C GLY A 74 9.80 25.27 -7.09
N ALA A 75 10.49 25.32 -8.23
CA ALA A 75 11.85 25.79 -8.31
C ALA A 75 12.83 25.21 -7.27
N GLN A 76 13.49 24.13 -7.69
CA GLN A 76 14.83 23.80 -7.22
C GLN A 76 15.76 25.00 -7.51
N LYS A 77 15.81 25.98 -6.61
CA LYS A 77 16.84 27.02 -6.60
C LYS A 77 18.13 26.38 -6.06
N ARG A 78 19.05 26.20 -7.00
CA ARG A 78 20.51 26.47 -6.95
C ARG A 78 21.25 26.14 -5.68
#